data_AF-A0A452YVA0-F1
#
_entry.id   AF-A0A452YVA0-F1
#
_cell.length_a   1.000
_cell.length_b   1.000
_cell.length_c   1.000
_cell.angle_alpha   90.00
_cell.angle_beta   90.00
_cell.angle_gamma   90.00
#
_symmetry.space_group_name_H-M   'P 1'
#
loop_
_entity.id
_entity.type
_entity.pdbx_description
1 polymer ?
#
loop_
_entity_poly.entity_id
_entity_poly.type
_entity_poly.pdbx_seq_one_letter_code
_entity_poly.pdbx_strand_id
1 'polypeptide(L)'
;MISTAFLTPPTRNNQMHMLLCCFAEEQTDPYKIPTKHNIRMAMYWLLQGCQPGDSLVFHYSGHGAQQRSYSGDEVDGMDETLCPLDFETQGMIVDDEINAALVRPLPHGAKLHALIDACHSGTALDLPFLCRMSRTGQYVWEDHRPRSGVWKGTSGGEAISFSGCDDNQTSADTSVSSGLLILSTVFVIIIRISLANHAFMQFITLFYYFLSKVCFTLL
;
A
#
# COMPACT_ATOMS: atom_id res chain seq x y z
N MET A 1 -7.84 -13.93 -10.32
CA MET A 1 -9.19 -13.38 -10.02
C MET A 1 -9.01 -11.90 -9.69
N ILE A 2 -9.13 -11.04 -10.69
CA ILE A 2 -9.01 -9.58 -10.53
C ILE A 2 -10.31 -9.13 -9.91
N SER A 3 -10.27 -8.70 -8.67
CA SER A 3 -11.38 -7.98 -8.09
C SER A 3 -10.85 -6.60 -7.76
N THR A 4 -11.15 -5.61 -8.59
CA THR A 4 -11.32 -4.25 -8.05
C THR A 4 -12.58 -4.33 -7.20
N ALA A 5 -12.41 -4.82 -5.97
CA ALA A 5 -13.50 -4.97 -5.04
C ALA A 5 -13.77 -3.57 -4.48
N PHE A 6 -14.59 -2.77 -5.17
CA PHE A 6 -15.26 -1.62 -4.56
C PHE A 6 -16.25 -2.19 -3.53
N LEU A 7 -15.77 -2.56 -2.35
CA LEU A 7 -16.65 -3.12 -1.33
C LEU A 7 -17.43 -2.00 -0.65
N THR A 8 -18.68 -1.92 -1.10
CA THR A 8 -19.88 -1.34 -0.49
C THR A 8 -20.05 0.19 -0.49
N PRO A 9 -21.23 0.70 -0.91
CA PRO A 9 -21.65 2.08 -0.65
C PRO A 9 -21.89 2.31 0.85
N PRO A 10 -21.89 3.59 1.28
CA PRO A 10 -21.82 3.95 2.69
C PRO A 10 -23.02 3.46 3.51
N THR A 11 -22.78 2.67 4.56
CA THR A 11 -23.75 2.36 5.61
C THR A 11 -23.22 2.85 6.97
N ARG A 12 -24.13 3.34 7.80
CA ARG A 12 -23.84 4.25 8.92
C ARG A 12 -22.98 3.63 10.03
N ASN A 13 -21.89 4.35 10.35
CA ASN A 13 -20.95 4.26 11.47
C ASN A 13 -19.82 3.22 11.34
N ASN A 14 -18.57 3.70 11.42
CA ASN A 14 -17.30 2.98 11.40
C ASN A 14 -17.12 2.10 10.15
N GLN A 15 -16.91 2.74 9.00
CA GLN A 15 -16.82 2.03 7.73
C GLN A 15 -15.40 1.54 7.43
N MET A 16 -15.33 0.34 6.87
CA MET A 16 -14.13 -0.20 6.24
C MET A 16 -14.23 0.04 4.73
N HIS A 17 -13.34 0.83 4.15
CA HIS A 17 -13.23 0.99 2.70
C HIS A 17 -12.02 0.22 2.19
N MET A 18 -12.19 -0.62 1.18
CA MET A 18 -11.10 -1.42 0.63
C MET A 18 -10.93 -1.13 -0.86
N LEU A 19 -9.70 -0.86 -1.27
CA LEU A 19 -9.27 -0.79 -2.65
C LEU A 19 -8.25 -1.89 -2.92
N LEU A 20 -8.55 -2.73 -3.90
CA LEU A 20 -7.69 -3.82 -4.35
C LEU A 20 -7.27 -3.60 -5.81
N CYS A 21 -5.97 -3.40 -6.03
CA CYS A 21 -5.34 -3.31 -7.34
C CYS A 21 -4.42 -4.52 -7.54
N CYS A 22 -4.81 -5.42 -8.44
CA CYS A 22 -3.99 -6.57 -8.85
C CYS A 22 -3.91 -6.61 -10.37
N PHE A 23 -2.72 -6.88 -10.92
CA PHE A 23 -2.59 -7.26 -12.33
C PHE A 23 -3.27 -8.61 -12.56
N ALA A 24 -4.24 -8.68 -13.47
CA ALA A 24 -4.40 -9.91 -14.24
C ALA A 24 -4.90 -9.63 -15.65
N GLU A 25 -4.65 -10.60 -16.51
CA GLU A 25 -4.68 -10.48 -17.95
C GLU A 25 -6.10 -10.49 -18.55
N GLU A 26 -7.14 -10.70 -17.74
CA GLU A 26 -8.52 -10.96 -18.21
C GLU A 26 -9.56 -9.88 -17.83
N GLN A 27 -9.18 -8.71 -17.30
CA GLN A 27 -10.17 -7.64 -16.99
C GLN A 27 -10.60 -6.90 -18.26
N THR A 28 -11.90 -6.91 -18.55
CA THR A 28 -12.47 -6.30 -19.76
C THR A 28 -13.24 -5.00 -19.50
N ASP A 29 -13.58 -4.70 -18.24
CA ASP A 29 -14.24 -3.44 -17.87
C ASP A 29 -13.24 -2.26 -17.89
N PRO A 30 -13.40 -1.26 -18.77
CA PRO A 30 -12.44 -0.16 -18.91
C PRO A 30 -12.18 0.64 -17.63
N TYR A 31 -13.14 0.69 -16.70
CA TYR A 31 -12.99 1.39 -15.42
C TYR A 31 -12.27 0.57 -14.35
N LYS A 32 -12.06 -0.73 -14.59
CA LYS A 32 -11.38 -1.66 -13.68
C LYS A 32 -9.99 -2.06 -14.17
N ILE A 33 -9.60 -1.66 -15.39
CA ILE A 33 -8.24 -1.84 -15.89
C ILE A 33 -7.29 -0.96 -15.04
N PRO A 34 -6.17 -1.48 -14.53
CA PRO A 34 -5.26 -0.74 -13.67
C PRO A 34 -4.37 0.23 -14.46
N THR A 35 -4.99 1.16 -15.18
CA THR A 35 -4.31 2.30 -15.80
C THR A 35 -3.90 3.32 -14.74
N LYS A 36 -2.91 4.16 -15.04
CA LYS A 36 -2.47 5.24 -14.15
C LYS A 36 -3.64 6.10 -13.69
N HIS A 37 -4.51 6.46 -14.64
CA HIS A 37 -5.71 7.23 -14.36
C HIS A 37 -6.65 6.51 -13.39
N ASN A 38 -6.98 5.25 -13.65
CA ASN A 38 -7.93 4.50 -12.83
C ASN A 38 -7.40 4.25 -11.41
N ILE A 39 -6.11 3.95 -11.25
CA ILE A 39 -5.48 3.78 -9.93
C ILE A 39 -5.56 5.11 -9.15
N ARG A 40 -5.22 6.24 -9.78
CA ARG A 40 -5.35 7.57 -9.14
C ARG A 40 -6.77 7.86 -8.69
N MET A 41 -7.74 7.67 -9.58
CA MET A 41 -9.14 7.90 -9.28
C MET A 41 -9.63 7.01 -8.14
N ALA A 42 -9.17 5.76 -8.09
CA ALA A 42 -9.49 4.84 -7.02
C ALA A 42 -8.87 5.26 -5.68
N MET A 43 -7.63 5.77 -5.66
CA MET A 43 -7.02 6.34 -4.44
C MET A 43 -7.82 7.52 -3.90
N TYR A 44 -8.22 8.45 -4.77
CA TYR A 44 -9.08 9.57 -4.36
C TYR A 44 -10.44 9.11 -3.85
N TRP A 45 -11.05 8.14 -4.54
CA TRP A 45 -12.31 7.54 -4.11
C TRP A 45 -12.20 6.88 -2.73
N LEU A 46 -11.09 6.20 -2.43
CA LEU A 46 -10.88 5.51 -1.14
C LEU A 46 -10.97 6.46 0.06
N LEU A 47 -10.49 7.70 -0.10
CA LEU A 47 -10.55 8.72 0.96
C LEU A 47 -11.78 9.62 0.89
N GLN A 48 -12.52 9.57 -0.20
CA GLN A 48 -13.65 10.47 -0.41
C GLN A 48 -14.72 10.23 0.66
N GLY A 49 -14.93 11.23 1.52
CA GLY A 49 -15.91 11.18 2.59
C GLY A 49 -15.46 10.47 3.86
N CYS A 50 -14.18 10.06 3.94
CA CYS A 50 -13.60 9.43 5.14
C CYS A 50 -13.82 10.28 6.40
N GLN A 51 -14.29 9.65 7.46
CA GLN A 51 -14.60 10.24 8.76
C GLN A 51 -13.70 9.65 9.86
N PRO A 52 -13.57 10.35 11.01
CA PRO A 52 -12.96 9.78 12.20
C PRO A 52 -13.59 8.42 12.57
N GLY A 53 -12.77 7.41 12.80
CA GLY A 53 -13.20 6.04 13.13
C GLY A 53 -13.31 5.10 11.92
N ASP A 54 -13.22 5.62 10.70
CA ASP A 54 -13.14 4.78 9.50
C ASP A 54 -11.76 4.12 9.39
N SER A 55 -11.73 2.98 8.72
CA SER A 55 -10.49 2.29 8.41
C SER A 55 -10.46 1.93 6.93
N LEU A 56 -9.34 2.22 6.29
CA LEU A 56 -9.13 2.14 4.86
C LEU A 56 -8.09 1.06 4.61
N VAL A 57 -8.30 0.28 3.55
CA VAL A 57 -7.34 -0.73 3.10
C VAL A 57 -6.97 -0.43 1.67
N PHE A 58 -5.69 -0.17 1.42
CA PHE A 58 -5.13 -0.04 0.08
C PHE A 58 -4.25 -1.26 -0.18
N HIS A 59 -4.57 -2.07 -1.19
CA HIS A 59 -3.73 -3.18 -1.59
C HIS A 59 -3.30 -3.02 -3.05
N TYR A 60 -2.01 -3.05 -3.29
CA TYR A 60 -1.41 -3.10 -4.60
C TYR A 60 -0.53 -4.33 -4.73
N SER A 61 -0.69 -5.10 -5.80
CA SER A 61 0.22 -6.19 -6.16
C SER A 61 0.55 -6.09 -7.65
N GLY A 62 1.84 -5.96 -7.95
CA GLY A 62 2.33 -5.63 -9.28
C GLY A 62 3.80 -5.26 -9.33
N HIS A 63 4.20 -4.66 -10.45
CA HIS A 63 5.56 -4.18 -10.61
C HIS A 63 5.78 -2.88 -9.84
N GLY A 64 6.88 -2.83 -9.10
CA GLY A 64 7.45 -1.61 -8.54
C GLY A 64 8.79 -1.33 -9.19
N ALA A 65 9.14 -0.05 -9.27
CA ALA A 65 10.41 0.42 -9.81
C ALA A 65 10.84 1.68 -9.08
N GLN A 66 12.11 2.04 -9.21
CA GLN A 66 12.66 3.29 -8.69
C GLN A 66 12.93 4.26 -9.84
N GLN A 67 12.73 5.55 -9.58
CA GLN A 67 13.19 6.62 -10.47
C GLN A 67 13.99 7.66 -9.68
N ARG A 68 14.80 8.46 -10.38
CA ARG A 68 15.59 9.49 -9.70
C ARG A 68 14.68 10.55 -9.10
N SER A 69 14.84 10.82 -7.81
CA SER A 69 14.14 11.89 -7.12
C SER A 69 14.68 13.25 -7.54
N TYR A 70 13.78 14.18 -7.86
CA TYR A 70 14.12 15.57 -8.21
C TYR A 70 13.87 16.55 -7.06
N SER A 71 13.14 16.15 -6.01
CA SER A 71 12.91 16.95 -4.80
C SER A 71 14.13 16.91 -3.88
N GLY A 72 14.86 15.79 -3.86
CA GLY A 72 16.00 15.57 -2.97
C GLY A 72 15.57 15.29 -1.51
N ASP A 73 14.30 14.95 -1.32
CA ASP A 73 13.72 14.67 0.00
C ASP A 73 13.97 13.21 0.46
N GLU A 74 14.29 12.32 -0.49
CA GLU A 74 14.56 10.90 -0.24
C GLU A 74 15.98 10.63 0.26
N VAL A 75 16.12 9.68 1.19
CA VAL A 75 17.38 9.36 1.88
C VAL A 75 18.43 8.81 0.91
N ASP A 76 18.01 8.02 -0.07
CA ASP A 76 18.85 7.43 -1.12
C ASP A 76 18.82 8.23 -2.44
N GLY A 77 17.93 9.24 -2.52
CA GLY A 77 17.75 10.08 -3.70
C GLY A 77 16.92 9.43 -4.82
N MET A 78 16.17 8.38 -4.53
CA MET A 78 15.31 7.67 -5.49
C MET A 78 13.85 7.70 -5.00
N ASP A 79 12.91 8.04 -5.89
CA ASP A 79 11.49 7.89 -5.62
C ASP A 79 11.07 6.45 -5.94
N GLU A 80 10.32 5.84 -5.04
CA GLU A 80 9.64 4.58 -5.27
C GLU A 80 8.41 4.76 -6.14
N THR A 81 8.15 3.79 -7.00
CA THR A 81 7.05 3.89 -7.95
C THR A 81 6.26 2.60 -8.09
N LEU A 82 4.96 2.76 -8.29
CA LEU A 82 4.08 1.70 -8.78
C LEU A 82 4.00 1.81 -10.30
N CYS A 83 4.05 0.67 -11.00
CA CYS A 83 3.90 0.62 -12.45
C CYS A 83 2.44 0.29 -12.80
N PRO A 84 1.66 1.23 -13.37
CA PRO A 84 0.35 0.90 -13.94
C PRO A 84 0.48 0.08 -15.22
N LEU A 85 -0.63 -0.44 -15.76
CA LEU A 85 -0.59 -1.21 -17.01
C LEU A 85 -0.08 -0.37 -18.20
N ASP A 86 -0.39 0.92 -18.21
CA ASP A 86 -0.04 1.87 -19.27
C ASP A 86 1.22 2.69 -18.94
N PHE A 87 2.08 2.21 -18.03
CA PHE A 87 3.26 2.93 -17.55
C PHE A 87 4.24 3.34 -18.66
N GLU A 88 4.35 2.55 -19.75
CA GLU A 88 5.21 2.89 -20.88
C GLU A 88 4.78 4.19 -21.59
N THR A 89 3.49 4.53 -21.54
CA THR A 89 2.92 5.71 -22.21
C THR A 89 2.54 6.83 -21.26
N GLN A 90 2.08 6.51 -20.03
CA GLN A 90 1.62 7.47 -19.02
C GLN A 90 2.62 7.68 -17.87
N GLY A 91 3.72 6.92 -17.86
CA GLY A 91 4.69 6.91 -16.78
C GLY A 91 4.22 6.13 -15.55
N MET A 92 5.10 6.03 -14.57
CA MET A 92 4.85 5.36 -13.29
C MET A 92 4.11 6.30 -12.32
N ILE A 93 3.60 5.76 -11.21
CA ILE A 93 3.02 6.54 -10.09
C ILE A 93 4.06 6.60 -8.99
N VAL A 94 4.53 7.80 -8.65
CA VAL A 94 5.56 8.03 -7.62
C VAL A 94 4.96 8.02 -6.20
N ASP A 95 5.74 7.63 -5.22
CA ASP A 95 5.46 7.68 -3.77
C ASP A 95 4.90 9.03 -3.31
N ASP A 96 5.46 10.16 -3.75
CA ASP A 96 4.98 11.52 -3.44
C ASP A 96 3.50 11.70 -3.84
N GLU A 97 3.09 11.09 -4.96
CA GLU A 97 1.74 11.12 -5.50
C GLU A 97 0.81 10.21 -4.68
N ILE A 98 1.30 9.04 -4.27
CA ILE A 98 0.57 8.09 -3.41
C ILE A 98 0.36 8.71 -2.03
N ASN A 99 1.40 9.32 -1.45
CA ASN A 99 1.36 10.04 -0.20
C ASN A 99 0.38 11.22 -0.25
N ALA A 100 0.41 12.01 -1.34
CA ALA A 100 -0.55 13.10 -1.57
C ALA A 100 -1.99 12.61 -1.59
N ALA A 101 -2.21 11.45 -2.22
CA ALA A 101 -3.54 10.90 -2.43
C ALA A 101 -4.07 10.20 -1.18
N LEU A 102 -3.23 9.46 -0.43
CA LEU A 102 -3.64 8.51 0.61
C LEU A 102 -3.23 8.88 2.05
N VAL A 103 -2.05 9.48 2.24
CA VAL A 103 -1.47 9.68 3.58
C VAL A 103 -1.76 11.06 4.10
N ARG A 104 -1.31 12.10 3.40
CA ARG A 104 -1.50 13.51 3.78
C ARG A 104 -2.95 13.88 4.11
N PRO A 105 -3.96 13.51 3.30
CA PRO A 105 -5.35 13.88 3.56
C PRO A 105 -6.05 13.03 4.63
N LEU A 106 -5.40 12.01 5.19
CA LEU A 106 -6.04 11.11 6.16
C LEU A 106 -6.46 11.87 7.43
N PRO A 107 -7.77 11.94 7.75
CA PRO A 107 -8.27 12.77 8.83
C PRO A 107 -8.02 12.15 10.21
N HIS A 108 -8.08 12.99 11.24
CA HIS A 108 -7.90 12.55 12.61
C HIS A 108 -8.83 11.39 13.01
N GLY A 109 -8.25 10.33 13.56
CA GLY A 109 -8.97 9.15 14.02
C GLY A 109 -9.36 8.15 12.93
N ALA A 110 -9.08 8.42 11.66
CA ALA A 110 -9.16 7.43 10.59
C ALA A 110 -7.87 6.60 10.53
N LYS A 111 -7.96 5.37 10.02
CA LYS A 111 -6.83 4.46 9.86
C LYS A 111 -6.64 4.06 8.40
N LEU A 112 -5.41 4.01 7.91
CA LEU A 112 -5.06 3.47 6.60
C LEU A 112 -4.13 2.26 6.80
N HIS A 113 -4.50 1.14 6.19
CA HIS A 113 -3.69 -0.06 6.09
C HIS A 113 -3.29 -0.25 4.62
N ALA A 114 -2.06 0.08 4.29
CA ALA A 114 -1.49 -0.15 2.97
C ALA A 114 -0.77 -1.49 2.92
N LEU A 115 -1.02 -2.26 1.88
CA LEU A 115 -0.34 -3.50 1.57
C LEU A 115 0.23 -3.36 0.16
N ILE A 116 1.54 -3.28 0.05
CA ILE A 116 2.20 -3.10 -1.22
C ILE A 116 3.09 -4.30 -1.49
N ASP A 117 2.66 -5.08 -2.45
CA ASP A 117 3.31 -6.27 -2.93
C ASP A 117 4.00 -5.97 -4.26
N ALA A 118 5.10 -5.21 -4.16
CA ALA A 118 5.91 -4.76 -5.28
C ALA A 118 7.40 -4.67 -4.88
N CYS A 119 8.32 -4.84 -5.84
CA CYS A 119 9.74 -4.62 -5.59
C CYS A 119 10.00 -3.16 -5.19
N HIS A 120 10.98 -2.94 -4.30
CA HIS A 120 11.37 -1.62 -3.79
C HIS A 120 10.25 -0.86 -3.02
N SER A 121 9.12 -1.49 -2.72
CA SER A 121 7.97 -0.81 -2.10
C SER A 121 8.09 -0.40 -0.62
N GLY A 122 9.26 -0.55 0.01
CA GLY A 122 9.47 -0.26 1.44
C GLY A 122 9.07 1.15 1.86
N THR A 123 9.31 2.12 0.97
CA THR A 123 9.02 3.55 1.19
C THR A 123 7.92 4.09 0.28
N ALA A 124 7.14 3.24 -0.42
CA ALA A 124 6.15 3.67 -1.41
C ALA A 124 4.98 4.57 -0.91
N LEU A 125 4.90 4.83 0.41
CA LEU A 125 3.95 5.78 1.02
C LEU A 125 4.63 7.02 1.63
N ASP A 126 5.96 7.13 1.59
CA ASP A 126 6.76 8.13 2.29
C ASP A 126 6.41 8.30 3.77
N LEU A 127 6.25 7.18 4.47
CA LEU A 127 6.02 7.21 5.90
C LEU A 127 7.35 7.52 6.63
N PRO A 128 7.33 8.35 7.68
CA PRO A 128 8.55 8.83 8.32
C PRO A 128 9.32 7.76 9.12
N PHE A 129 8.71 6.62 9.43
CA PHE A 129 9.37 5.56 10.19
C PHE A 129 9.23 4.22 9.48
N LEU A 130 10.37 3.63 9.14
CA LEU A 130 10.46 2.31 8.53
C LEU A 130 10.97 1.30 9.57
N CYS A 131 10.29 0.17 9.72
CA CYS A 131 10.75 -0.94 10.56
C CYS A 131 11.14 -2.13 9.69
N ARG A 132 12.45 -2.40 9.64
CA ARG A 132 13.01 -3.54 8.92
C ARG A 132 13.30 -4.68 9.89
N MET A 133 12.93 -5.90 9.52
CA MET A 133 13.37 -7.09 10.25
C MET A 133 14.72 -7.55 9.69
N SER A 134 15.76 -7.49 10.51
CA SER A 134 17.09 -8.01 10.17
C SER A 134 17.07 -9.54 10.00
N ARG A 135 18.06 -10.08 9.30
CA ARG A 135 18.24 -11.54 9.10
C ARG A 135 18.38 -12.34 10.40
N THR A 136 18.69 -11.67 11.52
CA THR A 136 18.79 -12.27 12.86
C THR A 136 17.46 -12.25 13.62
N GLY A 137 16.37 -11.76 13.01
CA GLY A 137 15.04 -11.65 13.62
C GLY A 137 14.87 -10.43 14.53
N GLN A 138 15.82 -9.48 14.52
CA GLN A 138 15.70 -8.23 15.26
C GLN A 138 15.02 -7.16 14.41
N TYR A 139 14.09 -6.42 15.00
CA TYR A 139 13.45 -5.26 14.39
C TYR A 139 14.33 -4.02 14.55
N VAL A 140 14.58 -3.33 13.44
CA VAL A 140 15.36 -2.10 13.38
C VAL A 140 14.46 -1.00 12.86
N TRP A 141 14.32 0.08 13.64
CA TRP A 141 13.59 1.27 13.26
C TRP A 141 14.53 2.29 12.62
N GLU A 142 14.16 2.77 11.45
CA GLU A 142 14.87 3.78 10.68
C GLU A 142 14.00 5.03 10.58
N ASP A 143 14.64 6.19 10.76
CA ASP A 143 14.01 7.50 10.60
C ASP A 143 14.21 7.99 9.16
N HIS A 144 13.11 8.04 8.42
CA HIS A 144 13.06 8.40 7.01
C HIS A 144 12.45 9.79 6.82
N ARG A 145 12.36 10.60 7.88
CA ARG A 145 11.91 11.99 7.75
C ARG A 145 12.85 12.77 6.82
N PRO A 146 12.30 13.53 5.86
CA PRO A 146 13.13 14.25 4.90
C PRO A 146 13.96 15.31 5.61
N ARG A 147 15.23 15.42 5.21
CA ARG A 147 16.17 16.40 5.80
C ARG A 147 15.77 17.85 5.55
N SER A 148 14.96 18.09 4.53
CA SER A 148 14.36 19.39 4.22
C SER A 148 13.36 19.87 5.27
N GLY A 149 12.82 18.96 6.09
CA GLY A 149 11.77 19.26 7.06
C GLY A 149 10.37 19.33 6.46
N VAL A 150 10.19 18.96 5.18
CA VAL A 150 8.88 18.86 4.55
C VAL A 150 8.03 17.82 5.28
N TRP A 151 6.79 18.19 5.63
CA TRP A 151 5.88 17.26 6.30
C TRP A 151 5.23 16.29 5.30
N LYS A 152 5.59 15.01 5.39
CA LYS A 152 4.99 13.90 4.62
C LYS A 152 4.02 13.01 5.45
N GLY A 153 3.73 13.38 6.69
CA GLY A 153 2.84 12.63 7.58
C GLY A 153 1.34 12.86 7.33
N THR A 154 0.50 12.16 8.09
CA THR A 154 -0.98 12.26 8.01
C THR A 154 -1.51 13.59 8.58
N SER A 155 -2.79 13.90 8.32
CA SER A 155 -3.52 15.02 8.95
C SER A 155 -4.17 14.63 10.29
N GLY A 156 -3.50 13.74 11.05
CA GLY A 156 -3.93 13.27 12.37
C GLY A 156 -4.51 11.85 12.39
N GLY A 157 -4.65 11.21 11.22
CA GLY A 157 -4.98 9.78 11.13
C GLY A 157 -3.76 8.88 11.37
N GLU A 158 -3.98 7.57 11.39
CA GLU A 158 -2.94 6.54 11.54
C GLU A 158 -2.72 5.82 10.21
N ALA A 159 -1.50 5.81 9.67
CA ALA A 159 -1.19 5.11 8.43
C ALA A 159 -0.13 4.04 8.68
N ILE A 160 -0.41 2.82 8.25
CA ILE A 160 0.48 1.67 8.41
C ILE A 160 0.66 1.05 7.04
N SER A 161 1.91 0.82 6.64
CA SER A 161 2.26 0.14 5.39
C SER A 161 2.96 -1.18 5.65
N PHE A 162 2.64 -2.18 4.82
CA PHE A 162 3.28 -3.48 4.79
C PHE A 162 3.83 -3.72 3.39
N SER A 163 5.14 -3.94 3.29
CA SER A 163 5.84 -4.25 2.04
C SER A 163 6.44 -5.66 2.07
N GLY A 164 6.42 -6.33 0.92
CA GLY A 164 6.86 -7.74 0.78
C GLY A 164 8.29 -7.96 0.32
N CYS A 165 9.04 -6.90 0.00
CA CYS A 165 10.40 -6.99 -0.55
C CYS A 165 11.35 -6.02 0.15
N ASP A 166 12.56 -6.49 0.44
CA ASP A 166 13.70 -5.62 0.76
C ASP A 166 14.07 -4.80 -0.48
N ASP A 167 14.38 -3.53 -0.26
CA ASP A 167 14.67 -2.47 -1.24
C ASP A 167 15.91 -2.76 -2.12
N ASN A 168 16.58 -3.90 -1.91
CA ASN A 168 17.82 -4.31 -2.57
C ASN A 168 17.67 -5.53 -3.52
N GLN A 169 16.45 -6.00 -3.83
CA GLN A 169 16.27 -7.11 -4.76
C GLN A 169 15.94 -6.64 -6.18
N THR A 170 16.96 -6.64 -7.04
CA THR A 170 16.85 -6.30 -8.47
C THR A 170 16.06 -7.37 -9.23
N SER A 171 15.11 -6.95 -10.06
CA SER A 171 14.14 -7.72 -10.85
C SER A 171 14.71 -8.53 -12.03
N ALA A 172 16.02 -8.83 -12.05
CA ALA A 172 16.67 -9.46 -13.19
C ALA A 172 16.43 -10.98 -13.30
N ASP A 173 15.87 -11.62 -12.27
CA ASP A 173 15.44 -13.02 -12.33
C ASP A 173 14.00 -13.13 -11.86
N THR A 174 13.11 -13.56 -12.75
CA THR A 174 11.74 -14.00 -12.41
C THR A 174 11.80 -15.32 -11.62
N SER A 175 12.33 -15.27 -10.39
CA SER A 175 11.88 -16.15 -9.33
C SER A 175 10.90 -15.33 -8.53
N VAL A 176 9.62 -15.62 -8.67
CA VAL A 176 8.58 -15.08 -7.78
C VAL A 176 9.11 -15.21 -6.35
N SER A 177 9.45 -14.08 -5.72
CA SER A 177 10.02 -14.12 -4.38
C SER A 177 8.96 -14.81 -3.51
N SER A 178 9.37 -15.80 -2.74
CA SER A 178 8.46 -16.56 -1.89
C SER A 178 7.72 -15.64 -0.92
N GLY A 179 8.25 -14.46 -0.60
CA GLY A 179 7.58 -13.40 0.17
C GLY A 179 6.42 -12.72 -0.58
N LEU A 180 6.59 -12.42 -1.87
CA LEU A 180 5.58 -11.78 -2.74
C LEU A 180 4.27 -12.59 -2.77
N LEU A 181 4.39 -13.92 -2.93
CA LEU A 181 3.23 -14.81 -2.93
C LEU A 181 2.59 -14.94 -1.56
N ILE A 182 3.34 -14.85 -0.47
CA ILE A 182 2.81 -15.10 0.88
C ILE A 182 1.92 -13.94 1.33
N LEU A 183 2.35 -12.69 1.15
CA LEU A 183 1.57 -11.52 1.56
C LEU A 183 0.24 -11.45 0.82
N SER A 184 0.28 -11.53 -0.51
CA SER A 184 -0.91 -11.49 -1.36
C SER A 184 -1.82 -12.71 -1.13
N THR A 185 -1.27 -13.92 -1.03
CA THR A 185 -2.08 -15.14 -0.79
C THR A 185 -2.69 -15.14 0.61
N VAL A 186 -1.94 -14.77 1.64
CA VAL A 186 -2.44 -14.68 3.03
C VAL A 186 -3.52 -13.59 3.11
N PHE A 187 -3.29 -12.42 2.51
CA PHE A 187 -4.28 -11.35 2.46
C PHE A 187 -5.59 -11.80 1.80
N VAL A 188 -5.53 -12.41 0.61
CA VAL A 188 -6.71 -12.93 -0.11
C VAL A 188 -7.43 -14.02 0.69
N ILE A 189 -6.69 -14.94 1.32
CA ILE A 189 -7.28 -15.99 2.18
C ILE A 189 -8.00 -15.37 3.38
N ILE A 190 -7.36 -14.44 4.09
CA ILE A 190 -7.95 -13.81 5.27
C ILE A 190 -9.15 -12.95 4.87
N ILE A 191 -9.11 -12.22 3.75
CA ILE A 191 -10.30 -11.53 3.22
C ILE A 191 -11.43 -12.51 2.97
N ARG A 192 -11.18 -13.62 2.28
CA ARG A 192 -12.22 -14.63 1.99
C ARG A 192 -12.82 -15.22 3.26
N ILE A 193 -11.99 -15.55 4.25
CA ILE A 193 -12.43 -16.06 5.55
C ILE A 193 -13.24 -15.01 6.31
N SER A 194 -12.83 -13.75 6.24
CA SER A 194 -13.47 -12.68 6.98
C SER A 194 -14.80 -12.25 6.36
N LEU A 195 -14.89 -12.22 5.03
CA LEU A 195 -16.15 -12.04 4.29
C LEU A 195 -17.13 -13.19 4.56
N ALA A 196 -16.64 -14.42 4.74
CA ALA A 196 -17.49 -15.57 5.05
C ALA A 196 -18.05 -15.55 6.49
N ASN A 197 -17.34 -14.93 7.44
CA ASN A 197 -17.71 -14.94 8.86
C ASN A 197 -18.29 -13.61 9.38
N HIS A 198 -18.48 -12.59 8.53
CA HIS A 198 -18.93 -11.23 8.91
C HIS A 198 -18.14 -10.57 10.07
N ALA A 199 -16.93 -11.05 10.37
CA ALA A 199 -16.10 -10.59 11.48
C ALA A 199 -14.77 -10.01 10.96
N PHE A 200 -14.79 -8.74 10.56
CA PHE A 200 -13.65 -8.04 9.93
C PHE A 200 -12.60 -7.52 10.93
N MET A 201 -12.94 -7.32 12.21
CA MET A 201 -11.93 -7.06 13.25
C MET A 201 -11.01 -8.27 13.49
N GLN A 202 -11.48 -9.50 13.22
CA GLN A 202 -10.63 -10.69 13.20
C GLN A 202 -9.72 -10.71 11.98
N PHE A 203 -10.07 -10.07 10.86
CA PHE A 203 -9.20 -9.92 9.69
C PHE A 203 -7.93 -9.16 10.07
N ILE A 204 -8.06 -7.97 10.66
CA ILE A 204 -6.91 -7.18 11.14
C ILE A 204 -6.13 -8.01 12.16
N THR A 205 -6.78 -8.63 13.14
CA THR A 205 -6.06 -9.39 14.17
C THR A 205 -5.30 -10.61 13.62
N LEU A 206 -5.90 -11.43 12.75
CA LEU A 206 -5.24 -12.58 12.12
C LEU A 206 -4.18 -12.13 11.11
N PHE A 207 -4.45 -11.06 10.37
CA PHE A 207 -3.52 -10.51 9.40
C PHE A 207 -2.28 -9.96 10.10
N TYR A 208 -2.44 -9.18 11.17
CA TYR A 208 -1.32 -8.72 12.02
C TYR A 208 -0.61 -9.87 12.74
N TYR A 209 -1.34 -10.93 13.13
CA TYR A 209 -0.71 -12.14 13.70
C TYR A 209 0.20 -12.84 12.67
N PHE A 210 -0.24 -12.97 11.42
CA PHE A 210 0.60 -13.52 10.34
C PHE A 210 1.73 -12.57 9.92
N LEU A 211 1.48 -11.26 9.90
CA LEU A 211 2.47 -10.23 9.60
C LEU A 211 3.47 -9.95 10.71
N SER A 212 3.25 -10.41 11.95
CA SER A 212 4.27 -10.38 13.01
C SER A 212 5.61 -11.01 12.58
N LYS A 213 5.65 -11.66 11.42
CA LYS A 213 6.83 -12.27 10.79
C LYS A 213 7.35 -11.53 9.55
N VAL A 214 6.82 -10.36 9.19
CA VAL A 214 7.14 -9.57 7.97
C VAL A 214 7.29 -8.08 8.34
N CYS A 215 8.09 -7.30 7.59
CA CYS A 215 8.43 -5.89 7.88
C CYS A 215 7.20 -4.97 8.12
N PHE A 216 7.41 -3.94 8.94
CA PHE A 216 6.39 -2.98 9.37
C PHE A 216 6.79 -1.55 9.02
N THR A 217 5.83 -0.69 8.71
CA THR A 217 6.04 0.77 8.65
C THR A 217 4.88 1.39 9.42
N LEU A 218 5.16 2.04 10.56
CA LEU A 218 4.16 2.57 11.51
C LEU A 218 4.36 4.08 11.70
N LEU A 219 3.25 4.82 11.78
CA LEU A 219 3.19 6.23 12.19
C LEU A 219 2.56 6.37 13.57
#